data_AF-A0A369LAL6-F1
#
_entry.id   AF-A0A369LAL6-F1
#
_cell.length_a   1.000
_cell.length_b   1.000
_cell.length_c   1.000
_cell.angle_alpha   90.00
_cell.angle_beta   90.00
_cell.angle_gamma   90.00
#
_symmetry.space_group_name_H-M   'P 1'
#
loop_
_entity.id
_entity.type
_entity.pdbx_description
1 polymer ?
#
loop_
_entity_poly.entity_id
_entity_poly.type
_entity_poly.pdbx_seq_one_letter_code
_entity_poly.pdbx_strand_id
1 'polypeptide(L)'
;MDLAKQAQIVDSIHDTLHDFVGQRLKVRANMGRSKIVESEGTLMQVHPQLFIMEVDRKRGRTARQSYQYVDVLTGMVELSQNGEPLFEPFVPEGDEPGVESPLMEERVLS
;
A
#
# COMPACT_ATOMS: atom_id res chain seq x y z
N MET A 1 1.29 -1.95 21.28
CA MET A 1 2.06 -2.39 20.10
C MET A 1 3.53 -2.18 20.39
N ASP A 2 4.36 -3.16 20.04
CA ASP A 2 5.82 -3.07 20.21
C ASP A 2 6.41 -2.18 19.10
N LEU A 3 7.05 -1.06 19.48
CA LEU A 3 7.71 -0.14 18.55
C LEU A 3 8.83 -0.83 17.76
N ALA A 4 9.50 -1.82 18.36
CA ALA A 4 10.55 -2.57 17.67
C ALA A 4 9.98 -3.38 16.51
N LYS A 5 8.80 -3.99 16.70
CA LYS A 5 8.10 -4.72 15.64
C LYS A 5 7.69 -3.80 14.49
N GLN A 6 7.21 -2.59 14.79
CA GLN A 6 6.84 -1.61 13.75
C GLN A 6 8.04 -1.15 12.92
N ALA A 7 9.19 -0.91 13.56
CA ALA A 7 10.42 -0.54 12.85
C ALA A 7 10.85 -1.64 11.87
N GLN A 8 10.83 -2.90 12.29
CA GLN A 8 11.16 -4.04 11.42
C GLN A 8 10.23 -4.15 10.20
N ILE A 9 8.93 -3.86 10.37
CA ILE A 9 7.97 -3.88 9.26
C ILE A 9 8.28 -2.75 8.27
N VAL A 10 8.58 -1.54 8.77
CA VAL A 10 8.94 -0.40 7.91
C VAL A 10 10.19 -0.70 7.08
N ASP A 11 11.21 -1.32 7.69
CA ASP A 11 12.42 -1.73 6.97
C ASP A 11 12.09 -2.77 5.89
N SER A 12 11.23 -3.74 6.18
CA SER A 12 10.77 -4.73 5.20
C SER A 12 9.99 -4.10 4.04
N ILE A 13 9.17 -3.07 4.30
CA ILE A 13 8.45 -2.31 3.26
C ILE A 13 9.46 -1.59 2.37
N HIS A 14 10.46 -0.93 2.97
CA HIS A 14 11.53 -0.26 2.23
C HIS A 14 12.26 -1.24 1.29
N ASP A 15 12.73 -2.35 1.82
CA ASP A 15 13.52 -3.33 1.07
C ASP A 15 12.68 -3.94 -0.07
N THR A 16 11.42 -4.24 0.19
CA THR A 16 10.49 -4.70 -0.85
C THR A 16 10.39 -3.64 -1.95
N LEU A 17 10.06 -2.38 -1.60
CA LEU A 17 9.90 -1.33 -2.60
C LEU A 17 11.17 -1.05 -3.40
N HIS A 18 12.34 -1.22 -2.79
CA HIS A 18 13.62 -1.08 -3.49
C HIS A 18 13.71 -2.03 -4.70
N ASP A 19 13.20 -3.26 -4.59
CA ASP A 19 13.19 -4.23 -5.68
C ASP A 19 12.14 -3.92 -6.77
N PHE A 20 11.15 -3.07 -6.46
CA PHE A 20 10.12 -2.62 -7.41
C PHE A 20 10.46 -1.31 -8.12
N VAL A 21 11.65 -0.73 -7.91
CA VAL A 21 12.06 0.50 -8.60
C VAL A 21 12.05 0.30 -10.12
N GLY A 22 11.43 1.24 -10.83
CA GLY A 22 11.22 1.20 -12.28
C GLY A 22 10.00 0.38 -12.71
N GLN A 23 9.31 -0.29 -11.78
CA GLN A 23 8.12 -1.08 -12.09
C GLN A 23 6.84 -0.24 -11.99
N ARG A 24 5.83 -0.66 -12.75
CA ARG A 24 4.52 -0.03 -12.79
C ARG A 24 3.62 -0.62 -11.71
N LEU A 25 3.09 0.22 -10.85
CA LEU A 25 2.28 -0.13 -9.69
C LEU A 25 0.99 0.69 -9.69
N LYS A 26 -0.07 0.11 -9.14
CA LYS A 26 -1.29 0.84 -8.79
C LYS A 26 -1.18 1.32 -7.35
N VAL A 27 -1.45 2.60 -7.13
CA VAL A 27 -1.51 3.23 -5.81
C VAL A 27 -2.94 3.62 -5.49
N ARG A 28 -3.39 3.23 -4.30
CA ARG A 28 -4.68 3.65 -3.72
C ARG A 28 -4.37 4.43 -2.44
N ALA A 29 -4.55 5.75 -2.50
CA ALA A 29 -4.18 6.66 -1.43
C ALA A 29 -5.41 7.34 -0.82
N ASN A 30 -5.53 7.29 0.50
CA ASN A 30 -6.51 8.03 1.28
C ASN A 30 -6.01 9.47 1.50
N MET A 31 -6.61 10.41 0.79
CA MET A 31 -6.28 11.83 0.82
C MET A 31 -7.11 12.61 1.86
N GLY A 32 -7.75 11.93 2.82
CA GLY A 32 -8.51 12.53 3.93
C GLY A 32 -9.92 11.94 4.11
N ARG A 33 -10.76 12.63 4.90
CA ARG A 33 -12.00 12.09 5.52
C ARG A 33 -13.00 11.32 4.65
N SER A 34 -12.97 11.44 3.32
CA SER A 34 -13.80 10.61 2.43
C SER A 34 -13.24 10.52 1.01
N LYS A 35 -11.94 10.73 0.83
CA LYS A 35 -11.36 10.85 -0.51
C LYS A 35 -10.26 9.83 -0.72
N ILE A 36 -10.62 8.73 -1.38
CA ILE A 36 -9.68 7.74 -1.87
C ILE A 36 -9.39 8.05 -3.33
N VAL A 37 -8.11 8.11 -3.68
CA VAL A 37 -7.63 8.29 -5.05
C VAL A 37 -6.90 7.03 -5.47
N GLU A 38 -7.36 6.41 -6.54
CA GLU A 38 -6.63 5.35 -7.22
C GLU A 38 -5.90 5.93 -8.43
N SER A 39 -4.65 5.55 -8.63
CA SER A 39 -3.84 5.94 -9.78
C SER A 39 -2.85 4.83 -10.13
N GLU A 40 -2.48 4.74 -11.40
CA GLU A 40 -1.37 3.90 -11.83
C GLU A 40 -0.14 4.78 -12.02
N GLY A 41 1.04 4.21 -11.81
CA GLY A 41 2.29 4.95 -11.96
C GLY A 41 3.52 4.06 -11.91
N THR A 42 4.68 4.67 -12.11
CA THR A 42 5.97 3.99 -12.00
C THR A 42 6.63 4.36 -10.68
N LEU A 43 7.15 3.38 -9.95
CA LEU A 43 7.98 3.64 -8.77
C LEU A 43 9.33 4.18 -9.23
N MET A 44 9.64 5.43 -8.91
CA MET A 44 10.81 6.12 -9.45
C MET A 44 12.02 6.00 -8.54
N GLN A 45 11.82 6.24 -7.24
CA GLN A 45 12.90 6.31 -6.26
C GLN A 45 12.42 5.81 -4.91
N VAL A 46 13.31 5.14 -4.18
CA VAL A 46 13.10 4.69 -2.80
C VAL A 46 14.20 5.33 -1.97
N HIS A 47 13.80 6.13 -0.98
CA HIS A 47 14.70 6.82 -0.06
C HIS A 47 14.49 6.28 1.37
N PRO A 48 15.42 6.49 2.32
CA PRO A 48 15.29 5.91 3.65
C PRO A 48 14.01 6.25 4.43
N GLN A 49 13.31 7.35 4.11
CA GLN A 49 12.10 7.78 4.83
C GLN A 49 10.82 7.78 3.98
N LEU A 50 10.95 7.76 2.66
CA LEU A 50 9.83 7.90 1.73
C LEU A 50 10.21 7.32 0.38
N PHE A 51 9.22 7.07 -0.47
CA PHE A 51 9.41 6.71 -1.86
C PHE A 51 8.66 7.68 -2.77
N ILE A 52 9.09 7.74 -4.03
CA ILE A 52 8.55 8.65 -5.05
C ILE A 52 7.97 7.82 -6.18
N MET A 53 6.69 8.04 -6.47
CA MET A 53 6.02 7.50 -7.64
C MET A 53 5.74 8.60 -8.67
N GLU A 54 5.85 8.26 -9.94
CA GLU A 54 5.32 9.07 -11.03
C GLU A 54 3.98 8.48 -11.47
N VAL A 55 2.88 9.15 -11.11
CA VAL A 55 1.52 8.68 -11.38
C VAL A 55 0.93 9.29 -12.65
N ASP A 56 0.20 8.48 -13.39
CA ASP A 56 -0.53 8.86 -14.59
C ASP A 56 -1.74 9.75 -14.24
N ARG A 57 -1.90 10.86 -14.98
CA ARG A 57 -3.03 11.79 -14.90
C ARG A 57 -3.74 11.86 -16.26
N LYS A 58 -4.90 12.53 -16.28
CA LYS A 58 -5.65 12.78 -17.51
C LYS A 58 -4.80 13.50 -18.56
N ARG A 59 -5.03 13.16 -19.83
CA ARG A 59 -4.39 13.75 -21.02
C ARG A 59 -2.88 13.50 -21.12
N GLY A 60 -2.41 12.33 -20.68
CA GLY A 60 -1.00 11.93 -20.81
C GLY A 60 -0.03 12.77 -19.98
N ARG A 61 -0.53 13.44 -18.94
CA ARG A 61 0.32 14.13 -17.97
C ARG A 61 0.69 13.14 -16.89
N THR A 62 1.87 13.27 -16.32
CA THR A 62 2.26 12.56 -15.10
C THR A 62 2.42 13.54 -13.94
N ALA A 63 2.34 13.03 -12.72
CA ALA A 63 2.59 13.80 -11.50
C ALA A 63 3.51 13.01 -10.58
N ARG A 64 4.53 13.65 -10.04
CA ARG A 64 5.36 13.05 -8.99
C ARG A 64 4.65 13.18 -7.64
N GLN A 65 4.54 12.06 -6.94
CA GLN A 65 3.99 11.97 -5.59
C GLN A 65 4.96 11.22 -4.70
N SER A 66 5.13 11.72 -3.48
CA SER A 66 5.92 11.08 -2.44
C SER A 66 5.02 10.50 -1.37
N TYR A 67 5.35 9.32 -0.88
CA TYR A 67 4.61 8.61 0.16
C TYR A 67 5.59 8.10 1.22
N GLN A 68 5.15 8.07 2.47
CA GLN A 68 5.96 7.55 3.56
C GLN A 68 5.65 6.07 3.79
N TYR A 69 6.62 5.32 4.31
CA TYR A 69 6.40 3.90 4.66
C TYR A 69 5.34 3.72 5.74
N VAL A 70 5.20 4.72 6.63
CA VAL A 70 4.16 4.73 7.64
C VAL A 70 2.76 4.81 7.01
N ASP A 71 2.61 5.46 5.86
CA ASP A 71 1.32 5.54 5.18
C ASP A 71 0.89 4.16 4.66
N VAL A 72 1.87 3.36 4.21
CA VAL A 72 1.65 1.96 3.81
C VAL A 72 1.34 1.09 5.02
N LEU A 73 2.13 1.24 6.09
CA LEU A 73 1.93 0.53 7.35
C LEU A 73 0.54 0.79 7.95
N THR A 74 0.01 2.01 7.86
CA THR A 74 -1.30 2.36 8.43
C THR A 74 -2.47 2.15 7.46
N GLY A 75 -2.22 1.60 6.26
CA GLY A 75 -3.26 1.42 5.23
C GLY A 75 -3.77 2.72 4.61
N MET A 76 -3.09 3.85 4.82
CA MET A 76 -3.41 5.11 4.14
C MET A 76 -3.01 5.05 2.66
N VAL A 77 -1.99 4.25 2.33
CA VAL A 77 -1.50 4.02 0.98
C VAL A 77 -1.39 2.51 0.74
N GLU A 78 -2.15 2.01 -0.20
CA GLU A 78 -2.06 0.61 -0.65
C GLU A 78 -1.39 0.56 -2.03
N LEU A 79 -0.49 -0.41 -2.21
CA LEU A 79 0.20 -0.66 -3.46
C LEU A 79 -0.19 -2.03 -3.99
N SER A 80 -0.47 -2.12 -5.29
CA SER A 80 -0.77 -3.39 -5.97
C SER A 80 -0.08 -3.47 -7.34
N GLN A 81 0.20 -4.69 -7.76
CA GLN A 81 0.71 -5.01 -9.10
C GLN A 81 -0.15 -6.12 -9.68
N ASN A 82 -0.61 -5.96 -10.93
CA ASN A 82 -1.45 -6.94 -11.62
C ASN A 82 -2.75 -7.34 -10.87
N GLY A 83 -3.25 -6.46 -9.99
CA GLY A 83 -4.45 -6.72 -9.18
C GLY A 83 -4.16 -7.38 -7.82
N GLU A 84 -2.92 -7.76 -7.54
CA GLU A 84 -2.51 -8.32 -6.25
C GLU A 84 -1.85 -7.24 -5.37
N PRO A 85 -2.22 -7.15 -4.09
CA PRO A 85 -1.57 -6.21 -3.16
C PRO A 85 -0.12 -6.62 -2.91
N LEU A 86 0.80 -5.65 -2.87
CA LEU A 86 2.21 -5.88 -2.56
C LEU A 86 2.45 -6.24 -1.10
N PHE A 87 1.53 -5.83 -0.23
CA PHE A 87 1.63 -6.01 1.21
C PHE A 87 0.29 -6.50 1.75
N GLU A 88 0.34 -7.39 2.73
CA GLU A 88 -0.84 -7.76 3.51
C GLU A 88 -1.31 -6.56 4.34
N PRO A 89 -2.61 -6.46 4.67
CA PRO A 89 -3.12 -5.42 5.56
C PRO A 89 -2.42 -5.49 6.91
N PHE A 90 -1.70 -4.42 7.28
CA PHE A 90 -1.00 -4.34 8.56
C PHE A 90 -1.89 -3.86 9.71
N VAL A 91 -3.15 -3.54 9.42
CA VAL A 91 -4.13 -3.10 10.41
C VAL A 91 -4.53 -4.31 11.26
N PRO A 92 -4.37 -4.28 12.59
CA PRO A 92 -4.92 -5.33 13.44
C PRO A 92 -6.44 -5.38 13.24
N GLU A 93 -7.00 -6.59 13.21
CA GLU A 93 -8.42 -6.95 13.00
C GLU A 93 -9.47 -6.24 13.90
N GLY A 94 -9.11 -5.20 14.67
CA GLY A 94 -9.97 -4.50 15.62
C GLY A 94 -10.37 -3.06 15.26
N ASP A 95 -9.83 -2.47 14.19
CA ASP A 95 -10.08 -1.05 13.83
C ASP A 95 -10.85 -0.85 12.49
N GLU A 96 -11.43 -1.92 11.92
CA GLU A 96 -12.28 -1.84 10.72
C GLU A 96 -13.78 -1.83 11.11
N PRO A 97 -14.50 -0.69 11.05
CA PRO A 97 -15.95 -0.71 11.07
C PRO A 97 -16.48 -1.21 9.70
N GLY A 98 -16.63 -2.52 9.55
CA GLY A 98 -17.60 -3.10 8.60
C GLY A 98 -17.06 -3.77 7.33
N VAL A 99 -15.86 -4.32 7.31
CA VAL A 99 -15.44 -5.21 6.22
C VAL A 99 -15.55 -6.66 6.67
N GLU A 100 -16.75 -7.22 6.57
CA GLU A 100 -16.93 -8.68 6.59
C GLU A 100 -16.26 -9.23 5.33
N SER A 101 -15.15 -9.95 5.49
CA SER A 101 -14.54 -10.70 4.39
C SER A 101 -15.39 -11.96 4.14
N PRO A 102 -16.04 -12.13 2.97
CA PRO A 102 -16.69 -13.39 2.66
C PRO A 102 -15.65 -14.36 2.09
N LEU A 103 -15.78 -15.63 2.48
CA LEU A 103 -15.16 -16.85 1.93
C LEU A 103 -14.02 -17.44 2.76
N MET A 104 -14.40 -18.31 3.70
CA MET A 104 -13.79 -19.64 3.80
C MET A 104 -14.81 -20.60 4.45
N GLU A 105 -15.81 -21.01 3.68
CA GLU A 105 -16.68 -22.12 4.09
C GLU A 105 -15.97 -23.43 3.71
N GLU A 106 -15.15 -23.95 4.62
CA GLU A 106 -14.63 -25.30 4.48
C GLU A 106 -15.41 -26.26 5.40
N ARG A 107 -16.21 -27.09 4.72
CA ARG A 107 -16.94 -28.27 5.20
C ARG A 107 -16.25 -28.99 6.35
N VAL A 108 -16.93 -29.09 7.48
CA VAL A 108 -16.79 -30.25 8.38
C VAL A 108 -17.92 -31.23 8.12
N LEU A 109 -17.64 -32.23 7.29
CA LEU A 109 -18.39 -33.49 7.29
C LEU A 109 -17.70 -34.44 8.27
N SER A 110 -18.34 -34.68 9.41
CA SER A 110 -18.29 -35.95 10.16
C SER A 110 -19.52 -36.06 11.05
#